data_AF-A0A966KB05-F1
#
_entry.id   AF-A0A966KB05-F1
#
_cell.length_a   1.000
_cell.length_b   1.000
_cell.length_c   1.000
_cell.angle_alpha   90.00
_cell.angle_beta   90.00
_cell.angle_gamma   90.00
#
_symmetry.space_group_name_H-M   'P 1'
#
loop_
_entity.id
_entity.type
_entity.pdbx_description
1 polymer ?
#
loop_
_entity_poly.entity_id
_entity_poly.type
_entity_poly.pdbx_seq_one_letter_code
_entity_poly.pdbx_strand_id
1 'polypeptide(L)'
;MSTVKETLGFQAEVKQLLQLMIHSLYSNKEIFLRELISNASDAADKLRFEAMTHSDWYESDPELKIKISFNKEARTITISDNGIGMSRDEVIANLGTIA
;
A
#
# COMPACT_ATOMS: atom_id res chain seq x y z
N MET A 1 -7.15 -1.34 -23.46
CA MET A 1 -8.39 -0.70 -22.98
C MET A 1 -8.01 0.66 -22.41
N SER A 2 -8.74 1.72 -22.75
CA SER A 2 -8.45 3.09 -22.29
C SER A 2 -8.75 3.20 -20.78
N THR A 3 -7.73 3.41 -19.96
CA THR A 3 -7.92 3.70 -18.53
C THR A 3 -8.49 5.11 -18.39
N VAL A 4 -9.78 5.20 -18.02
CA VAL A 4 -10.42 6.49 -17.71
C VAL A 4 -9.84 6.97 -16.38
N LYS A 5 -9.14 8.11 -16.40
CA LYS A 5 -8.59 8.73 -15.20
C LYS A 5 -9.73 9.41 -14.43
N GLU A 6 -9.91 9.01 -13.17
CA GLU A 6 -10.86 9.64 -12.25
C GLU A 6 -10.11 10.36 -11.12
N THR A 7 -10.66 11.48 -10.66
CA THR A 7 -10.16 12.23 -9.50
C THR A 7 -11.23 12.22 -8.42
N LEU A 8 -10.96 11.56 -7.30
CA LEU A 8 -11.84 11.47 -6.15
C LEU A 8 -11.28 12.33 -5.01
N GLY A 9 -12.14 13.10 -4.34
CA GLY A 9 -11.74 13.89 -3.18
C GLY A 9 -11.78 13.06 -1.91
N PHE A 10 -10.81 13.27 -1.01
CA PHE A 10 -10.88 12.73 0.35
C PHE A 10 -12.11 13.25 1.10
N GLN A 11 -12.69 12.40 1.94
CA GLN A 11 -13.76 12.77 2.87
C GLN A 11 -13.29 13.85 3.87
N ALA A 12 -14.23 14.58 4.46
CA ALA A 12 -13.91 15.75 5.29
C ALA A 12 -13.10 15.38 6.54
N GLU A 13 -13.41 14.25 7.19
CA GLU A 13 -12.68 13.76 8.37
C GLU A 13 -11.21 13.43 8.03
N VAL A 14 -10.98 12.85 6.86
CA VAL A 14 -9.64 12.42 6.39
C VAL A 14 -8.70 13.60 6.22
N LYS A 15 -9.20 14.74 5.72
CA LYS A 15 -8.37 15.94 5.54
C LYS A 15 -7.84 16.49 6.87
N GLN A 16 -8.65 16.46 7.92
CA GLN A 16 -8.24 16.90 9.25
C GLN A 16 -7.24 15.94 9.87
N LEU A 17 -7.44 14.63 9.70
CA LEU A 17 -6.53 13.61 10.21
C LEU A 17 -5.16 13.67 9.52
N LEU A 18 -5.12 13.81 8.19
CA LEU A 18 -3.88 13.99 7.43
C LEU A 18 -3.09 15.20 7.93
N GLN A 19 -3.77 16.31 8.20
CA GLN A 19 -3.14 17.51 8.74
C GLN A 19 -2.52 17.25 10.12
N LEU A 20 -3.20 16.49 11.00
CA LEU A 20 -2.67 16.13 12.32
C LEU A 20 -1.49 15.15 12.23
N MET A 21 -1.61 14.10 11.40
CA MET A 21 -0.57 13.09 11.19
C MET A 21 0.71 13.70 10.63
N ILE A 22 0.61 14.65 9.70
CA ILE A 22 1.75 15.38 9.17
C ILE A 22 2.53 16.04 10.32
N HIS A 23 1.86 16.68 11.27
CA HIS A 23 2.50 17.31 12.43
C HIS A 23 3.17 16.29 13.37
N SER A 24 2.50 15.18 13.68
CA SER A 24 3.03 14.13 14.57
C SER A 24 4.20 13.34 13.97
N LEU A 25 4.22 13.15 12.65
CA LEU A 25 5.27 12.42 11.94
C LEU A 25 6.56 13.24 11.77
N TYR A 26 6.55 14.56 12.01
CA TYR A 26 7.77 15.37 11.92
C TYR A 26 8.84 14.99 12.94
N SER A 27 8.45 14.38 14.07
CA SER A 27 9.40 13.96 15.10
C SER A 27 10.16 12.69 14.72
N ASN A 28 9.54 11.77 13.96
CA ASN A 28 10.11 10.48 13.57
C ASN A 28 9.71 10.17 12.13
N LYS A 29 10.35 10.87 11.19
CA LYS A 29 10.01 10.81 9.75
C LYS A 29 10.26 9.45 9.13
N GLU A 30 11.03 8.59 9.77
CA GLU A 30 11.35 7.22 9.36
C GLU A 30 10.20 6.23 9.61
N ILE A 31 9.18 6.60 10.41
CA ILE A 31 8.04 5.71 10.73
C ILE A 31 7.29 5.24 9.49
N PHE A 32 7.18 6.07 8.45
CA PHE A 32 6.49 5.66 7.22
C PHE A 32 7.05 4.37 6.63
N LEU A 33 8.37 4.15 6.72
CA LEU A 33 9.01 2.97 6.17
C LEU A 33 8.61 1.72 6.97
N ARG A 34 8.51 1.84 8.30
CA ARG A 34 7.99 0.77 9.15
C ARG A 34 6.55 0.42 8.78
N GLU A 35 5.68 1.42 8.64
CA GLU A 35 4.26 1.19 8.32
C GLU A 35 4.09 0.54 6.94
N LEU A 36 4.83 1.01 5.93
CA LEU A 36 4.76 0.43 4.58
C LEU A 36 5.30 -1.01 4.52
N ILE A 37 6.36 -1.32 5.27
CA ILE A 37 6.88 -2.69 5.38
C ILE A 37 5.87 -3.59 6.12
N SER A 38 5.24 -3.09 7.18
CA SER A 38 4.19 -3.82 7.90
C SER A 38 3.01 -4.15 6.97
N ASN A 39 2.51 -3.17 6.23
CA ASN A 39 1.41 -3.38 5.28
C ASN A 39 1.76 -4.42 4.20
N ALA A 40 2.99 -4.38 3.68
CA ALA A 40 3.47 -5.34 2.69
C ALA A 40 3.61 -6.76 3.29
N SER A 41 4.04 -6.89 4.54
CA SER A 41 4.07 -8.16 5.26
C SER A 41 2.67 -8.74 5.43
N ASP A 42 1.71 -7.91 5.85
CA ASP A 42 0.31 -8.34 6.01
C ASP A 42 -0.31 -8.78 4.68
N ALA A 43 0.03 -8.10 3.58
CA ALA A 43 -0.43 -8.47 2.24
C ALA A 43 0.13 -9.83 1.80
N ALA A 44 1.40 -10.12 2.12
CA ALA A 44 2.02 -11.41 1.86
C ALA A 44 1.38 -12.54 2.70
N ASP A 45 1.14 -12.29 3.99
CA ASP A 45 0.51 -13.28 4.87
C ASP A 45 -0.94 -13.59 4.46
N LYS A 46 -1.70 -12.57 4.05
CA LYS A 46 -3.04 -12.76 3.48
C LYS A 46 -3.02 -13.62 2.22
N LEU A 47 -2.12 -13.34 1.28
CA LEU A 47 -1.97 -14.16 0.08
C LEU A 47 -1.60 -15.60 0.43
N ARG A 48 -0.69 -15.78 1.38
CA ARG A 48 -0.26 -17.11 1.83
C ARG A 48 -1.42 -17.92 2.42
N PHE A 49 -2.28 -17.28 3.20
CA PHE A 49 -3.48 -17.91 3.76
C PHE A 49 -4.48 -18.30 2.67
N GLU A 50 -4.80 -17.37 1.76
CA GLU A 50 -5.75 -17.62 0.67
C GLU A 50 -5.26 -18.71 -0.29
N ALA A 51 -3.96 -18.75 -0.56
CA ALA A 51 -3.35 -19.74 -1.43
C ALA A 51 -3.37 -21.17 -0.86
N MET A 52 -3.69 -21.36 0.42
CA MET A 52 -3.98 -22.69 0.96
C MET A 52 -5.27 -23.28 0.36
N THR A 53 -6.22 -22.42 -0.01
CA THR A 53 -7.49 -22.80 -0.66
C THR A 53 -7.41 -22.63 -2.17
N HIS A 54 -6.72 -21.58 -2.63
CA HIS A 54 -6.60 -21.16 -4.03
C HIS A 54 -5.14 -21.21 -4.49
N SER A 55 -4.60 -22.42 -4.67
CA SER A 55 -3.17 -22.63 -4.94
C SER A 55 -2.64 -21.93 -6.20
N ASP A 56 -3.52 -21.53 -7.11
CA ASP A 56 -3.24 -20.79 -8.34
C ASP A 56 -2.93 -19.31 -8.13
N TRP A 57 -3.21 -18.75 -6.94
CA TRP A 57 -3.01 -17.32 -6.65
C TRP A 57 -1.56 -16.88 -6.52
N TYR A 58 -0.61 -17.81 -6.35
CA TYR A 58 0.82 -17.47 -6.45
C TYR A 58 1.24 -17.13 -7.89
N GLU A 59 0.39 -17.42 -8.87
CA GLU A 59 0.65 -17.25 -10.29
C GLU A 59 2.06 -17.74 -10.68
N SER A 60 2.90 -16.88 -11.24
CA SER A 60 4.27 -17.17 -11.66
C SER A 60 5.35 -16.73 -10.67
N ASP A 61 5.01 -16.06 -9.57
CA ASP A 61 5.99 -15.57 -8.58
C ASP A 61 5.62 -16.03 -7.15
N PRO A 62 5.87 -17.32 -6.82
CA PRO A 62 5.55 -17.89 -5.51
C PRO A 62 6.47 -17.40 -4.38
N GLU A 63 7.57 -16.72 -4.71
CA GLU A 63 8.49 -16.18 -3.72
C GLU A 63 8.01 -14.79 -3.27
N LEU A 64 7.21 -14.78 -2.20
CA LEU A 64 6.74 -13.55 -1.55
C LEU A 64 7.91 -12.74 -1.01
N LYS A 65 7.98 -11.47 -1.41
CA LYS A 65 9.10 -10.57 -1.11
C LYS A 65 8.68 -9.11 -1.14
N ILE A 66 9.36 -8.33 -0.32
CA ILE A 66 9.26 -6.87 -0.31
C ILE A 66 10.55 -6.32 -0.91
N LYS A 67 10.43 -5.56 -2.00
CA LYS A 67 11.55 -4.90 -2.68
C LYS A 67 11.53 -3.41 -2.37
N ILE A 68 12.68 -2.90 -1.93
CA ILE A 68 12.89 -1.48 -1.67
C ILE A 68 13.97 -0.99 -2.64
N SER A 69 13.64 0.01 -3.44
CA SER A 69 14.58 0.64 -4.36
C SER A 69 14.50 2.16 -4.25
N PHE A 70 15.57 2.84 -4.63
CA PHE A 70 15.63 4.29 -4.60
C PHE A 70 16.21 4.83 -5.91
N ASN A 71 15.69 5.97 -6.33
CA ASN A 71 16.19 6.71 -7.48
C ASN A 71 16.56 8.12 -7.00
N LYS A 72 17.86 8.44 -7.06
CA LYS A 72 18.39 9.69 -6.54
C LYS A 72 18.05 10.87 -7.46
N GLU A 73 18.11 10.67 -8.78
CA GLU A 73 17.78 11.70 -9.76
C GLU A 73 16.31 12.10 -9.70
N ALA A 74 15.41 11.13 -9.62
CA ALA A 74 13.97 11.32 -9.51
C ALA A 74 13.51 11.67 -8.08
N ARG A 75 14.41 11.51 -7.09
CA ARG A 75 14.14 11.70 -5.66
C ARG A 75 12.98 10.83 -5.16
N THR A 76 12.93 9.58 -5.60
CA THR A 76 11.88 8.63 -5.24
C THR A 76 12.43 7.45 -4.45
N ILE A 77 11.60 6.93 -3.55
CA ILE A 77 11.78 5.63 -2.91
C ILE A 77 10.56 4.79 -3.32
N THR A 78 10.81 3.58 -3.79
CA THR A 78 9.77 2.64 -4.21
C THR A 78 9.81 1.44 -3.27
N ILE A 79 8.67 1.16 -2.63
CA ILE A 79 8.41 -0.04 -1.86
C ILE A 79 7.38 -0.83 -2.66
N SER A 80 7.73 -2.06 -3.05
CA SER A 80 6.85 -2.93 -3.81
C SER A 80 6.85 -4.33 -3.23
N ASP A 81 5.67 -4.90 -3.05
CA ASP A 81 5.47 -6.30 -2.69
C ASP A 81 4.74 -7.05 -3.81
N ASN A 82 4.76 -8.38 -3.71
CA ASN A 82 3.94 -9.29 -4.50
C ASN A 82 2.93 -10.03 -3.60
N GLY A 83 2.36 -9.34 -2.61
CA GLY A 83 1.29 -9.86 -1.77
C GLY A 83 -0.06 -9.89 -2.49
N ILE A 84 -1.15 -10.01 -1.73
CA ILE A 84 -2.51 -10.18 -2.26
C ILE A 84 -3.02 -8.99 -3.10
N GLY A 85 -2.41 -7.82 -2.94
CA GLY A 85 -2.82 -6.60 -3.62
C GLY A 85 -4.16 -6.04 -3.13
N MET A 86 -4.75 -5.15 -3.92
CA MET A 86 -6.06 -4.56 -3.68
C MET A 86 -6.82 -4.41 -5.00
N SER A 87 -8.12 -4.69 -4.96
CA SER A 87 -9.06 -4.32 -6.00
C SER A 87 -9.28 -2.80 -6.06
N ARG A 88 -9.91 -2.32 -7.14
CA ARG A 88 -10.26 -0.90 -7.29
C ARG A 88 -11.11 -0.40 -6.12
N ASP A 89 -12.08 -1.19 -5.69
CA ASP A 89 -13.02 -0.80 -4.63
C ASP A 89 -12.32 -0.76 -3.28
N GLU A 90 -11.42 -1.70 -3.00
CA GLU A 90 -10.58 -1.68 -1.80
C GLU A 90 -9.62 -0.49 -1.78
N VAL A 91 -9.06 -0.09 -2.92
CA VAL A 91 -8.24 1.13 -3.00
C VAL A 91 -9.07 2.37 -2.64
N ILE A 92 -10.29 2.48 -3.18
CA ILE A 92 -11.18 3.61 -2.90
C ILE A 92 -11.59 3.61 -1.43
N ALA A 93 -11.96 2.46 -0.87
CA ALA A 93 -12.38 2.34 0.52
C ALA A 93 -11.20 2.57 1.48
N ASN A 94 -10.10 1.83 1.34
CA ASN A 94 -9.03 1.77 2.34
C ASN A 94 -8.02 2.93 2.25
N LEU A 95 -7.84 3.52 1.06
CA LEU A 95 -6.95 4.68 0.89
C LEU A 95 -7.73 5.99 0.76
N GLY A 96 -8.94 5.95 0.22
CA GLY A 96 -9.82 7.11 0.09
C GLY A 96 -10.54 7.48 1.38
N THR A 97 -10.66 6.54 2.32
CA THR A 97 -11.07 6.78 3.70
C THR A 97 -9.93 6.32 4.61
N ILE A 98 -9.57 7.12 5.63
CA ILE A 98 -8.64 6.64 6.67
C ILE A 98 -9.52 5.99 7.72
N ALA A 99 -9.25 4.71 8.02
CA ALA A 99 -9.90 3.94 9.08
C ALA A 99 -9.80 4.64 10.45
#